data_AF-A0A081C020-F1
#
_entry.id   AF-A0A081C020-F1
#
_cell.length_a   1.000
_cell.length_b   1.000
_cell.length_c   1.000
_cell.angle_alpha   90.00
_cell.angle_beta   90.00
_cell.angle_gamma   90.00
#
_symmetry.space_group_name_H-M   'P 1'
#
loop_
_entity.id
_entity.type
_entity.pdbx_description
1 polymer ?
#
loop_
_entity_poly.entity_id
_entity_poly.type
_entity_poly.pdbx_seq_one_letter_code
_entity_poly.pdbx_strand_id
1 'polypeptide(L)'
;MLKKSFCLWMNIGVLIVLVSSSFAQQTYQDLTFPPLEFSSPHIERHTLENGLKLFFVQDHELPVISIYALIKTGQIYEPADKIGLGVITSEVIRTGGTTTRSPDEINETLEFLAASVEADIAEENGSVELWTLKKNFATSLEVFVDILRYPVFEQAKVELAKNQMQEMIRRRNDSPPEIRSREFMRVLYGKMHPLARIPQIETIMNITREDLVAFHQRYFQPNNIMLAVTGDFESEEMLHTLTSVFQDWQPQEVTFPEVETVNYAIAREVYLVHKEVEQTNLALGHLGIKADNPDYPALRVLDLILGAGGFSSRLFQTVRTEKGLTYSIGSSLGAGIREYGAFLIYCSTRNDAVRETISVILQEVNRLTQQEVRDEELDAAKNQYLNSFVFRFATVDDVIRRKMFYEYVGYPSDYLETFRDHVMKVTKEDVLRVANTYLHPDQMVILAVGNREDIQNALNDFGQVQEIVLETVE
;
A
#
# COMPACT_ATOMS: atom_id res chain seq x y z
N MET A 1 6.15 101.96 4.12
CA MET A 1 5.36 100.74 4.38
C MET A 1 6.33 99.57 4.53
N LEU A 2 6.67 99.22 5.78
CA LEU A 2 6.46 97.89 6.41
C LEU A 2 7.28 96.76 5.75
N LYS A 3 8.51 96.44 6.20
CA LYS A 3 8.95 95.64 7.38
C LYS A 3 8.48 94.16 7.39
N LYS A 4 9.44 93.23 7.25
CA LYS A 4 9.86 92.13 8.19
C LYS A 4 10.64 91.04 7.39
N SER A 5 11.96 90.84 7.57
CA SER A 5 12.68 90.07 8.65
C SER A 5 12.62 88.55 8.42
N PHE A 6 13.59 87.67 8.70
CA PHE A 6 15.02 87.64 9.09
C PHE A 6 15.35 86.13 9.37
N CYS A 7 16.63 85.74 9.42
CA CYS A 7 17.23 84.47 9.93
C CYS A 7 16.99 83.14 9.16
N LEU A 8 17.97 82.29 8.79
CA LEU A 8 19.27 81.86 9.35
C LEU A 8 19.16 80.76 10.46
N TRP A 9 19.50 79.51 10.07
CA TRP A 9 20.02 78.33 10.82
C TRP A 9 19.19 77.68 11.94
N MET A 10 19.07 76.33 11.94
CA MET A 10 19.55 75.45 13.03
C MET A 10 19.38 73.94 12.71
N ASN A 11 20.42 73.17 13.03
CA ASN A 11 20.54 71.70 13.11
C ASN A 11 19.43 70.99 13.90
N ILE A 12 19.20 69.69 13.62
CA ILE A 12 19.25 68.57 14.58
C ILE A 12 19.30 67.25 13.79
N GLY A 13 20.40 66.52 13.92
CA GLY A 13 20.53 65.14 13.50
C GLY A 13 19.85 64.21 14.51
N VAL A 14 19.04 63.27 14.01
CA VAL A 14 18.47 62.19 14.81
C VAL A 14 19.34 60.96 14.63
N LEU A 15 20.08 60.60 15.68
CA LEU A 15 20.74 59.30 15.83
C LEU A 15 19.65 58.24 16.11
N ILE A 16 19.44 57.32 15.17
CA ILE A 16 18.66 56.10 15.41
C ILE A 16 19.61 55.07 16.05
N VAL A 17 19.45 54.83 17.35
CA VAL A 17 20.09 53.71 18.04
C VAL A 17 19.24 52.47 17.78
N LEU A 18 19.69 51.60 16.87
CA LEU A 18 19.16 50.25 16.70
C LEU A 18 19.66 49.38 17.86
N VAL A 19 18.84 49.18 18.87
CA VAL A 19 19.04 48.13 19.87
C VAL A 19 18.63 46.81 19.22
N SER A 20 19.58 46.12 18.62
CA SER A 20 19.40 44.73 18.17
C SER A 20 19.31 43.83 19.40
N SER A 21 18.09 43.45 19.76
CA SER A 21 17.84 42.35 20.68
C SER A 21 18.23 41.06 19.96
N SER A 22 19.39 40.49 20.29
CA SER A 22 19.75 39.14 19.85
C SER A 22 18.81 38.14 20.53
N PHE A 23 17.66 37.87 19.93
CA PHE A 23 17.00 36.59 20.14
C PHE A 23 17.93 35.54 19.51
N ALA A 24 18.61 34.76 20.35
CA ALA A 24 19.29 33.57 19.88
C ALA A 24 18.24 32.70 19.19
N GLN A 25 18.35 32.59 17.87
CA GLN A 25 17.45 31.80 17.06
C GLN A 25 17.66 30.33 17.45
N GLN A 26 16.71 29.74 18.16
CA GLN A 26 16.72 28.30 18.44
C GLN A 26 16.95 27.58 17.13
N THR A 27 18.00 26.77 17.08
CA THR A 27 18.22 25.92 15.91
C THR A 27 17.24 24.76 15.98
N TYR A 28 16.90 24.14 14.84
CA TYR A 28 16.00 22.98 14.83
C TYR A 28 16.52 21.82 15.70
N GLN A 29 17.82 21.81 16.02
CA GLN A 29 18.48 20.85 16.89
C GLN A 29 18.17 21.07 18.39
N ASP A 30 17.72 22.26 18.77
CA ASP A 30 17.35 22.62 20.14
C ASP A 30 15.85 22.40 20.43
N LEU A 31 15.08 21.96 19.41
CA LEU A 31 13.67 21.64 19.56
C LEU A 31 13.51 20.34 20.33
N THR A 32 13.04 20.44 21.56
CA THR A 32 12.62 19.30 22.36
C THR A 32 11.12 19.12 22.19
N PHE A 33 10.72 17.96 21.67
CA PHE A 33 9.31 17.59 21.56
C PHE A 33 8.96 16.68 22.74
N PRO A 34 7.77 16.82 23.34
CA PRO A 34 7.31 15.84 24.30
C PRO A 34 7.28 14.45 23.65
N PRO A 35 7.53 13.37 24.42
CA PRO A 35 7.38 12.02 23.90
C PRO A 35 5.96 11.85 23.36
N LEU A 36 5.85 11.25 22.18
CA LEU A 36 4.57 11.01 21.52
C LEU A 36 3.78 9.98 22.33
N GLU A 37 2.75 10.43 23.04
CA GLU A 37 1.80 9.54 23.72
C GLU A 37 0.71 9.11 22.75
N PHE A 38 0.71 7.82 22.39
CA PHE A 38 -0.35 7.20 21.61
C PHE A 38 -1.38 6.56 22.54
N SER A 39 -2.64 6.97 22.42
CA SER A 39 -3.79 6.24 22.97
C SER A 39 -4.62 5.69 21.83
N SER A 40 -4.87 4.38 21.84
CA SER A 40 -5.74 3.79 20.82
C SER A 40 -7.20 4.19 21.11
N PRO A 41 -7.96 4.68 20.12
CA PRO A 41 -9.38 4.96 20.29
C PRO A 41 -10.12 3.72 20.80
N HIS A 42 -11.13 3.97 21.64
CA HIS A 42 -12.04 2.92 22.04
C HIS A 42 -12.89 2.52 20.83
N ILE A 43 -12.87 1.23 20.50
CA ILE A 43 -13.69 0.66 19.42
C ILE A 43 -14.84 -0.08 20.05
N GLU A 44 -16.05 0.39 19.79
CA GLU A 44 -17.27 -0.31 20.16
C GLU A 44 -17.60 -1.36 19.10
N ARG A 45 -17.97 -2.57 19.54
CA ARG A 45 -18.13 -3.73 18.67
C ARG A 45 -19.50 -4.34 18.83
N HIS A 46 -20.14 -4.64 17.70
CA HIS A 46 -21.41 -5.34 17.65
C HIS A 46 -21.37 -6.47 16.63
N THR A 47 -22.27 -7.43 16.78
CA THR A 47 -22.51 -8.47 15.78
C THR A 47 -24.00 -8.63 15.63
N LEU A 48 -24.50 -8.40 14.42
CA LEU A 48 -25.92 -8.57 14.11
C LEU A 48 -26.28 -10.06 14.03
N GLU A 49 -27.56 -10.39 14.13
CA GLU A 49 -28.03 -11.79 14.08
C GLU A 49 -27.66 -12.51 12.78
N ASN A 50 -27.52 -11.76 11.67
CA ASN A 50 -27.09 -12.28 10.37
C ASN A 50 -25.56 -12.44 10.24
N GLY A 51 -24.80 -12.20 11.31
CA GLY A 51 -23.34 -12.36 11.34
C GLY A 51 -22.54 -11.15 10.87
N LEU A 52 -23.18 -10.06 10.43
CA LEU A 52 -22.48 -8.83 10.08
C LEU A 52 -21.82 -8.22 11.33
N LYS A 53 -20.50 -8.04 11.28
CA LYS A 53 -19.72 -7.45 12.37
C LYS A 53 -19.61 -5.95 12.19
N LEU A 54 -19.91 -5.19 13.24
CA LEU A 54 -19.85 -3.73 13.24
C LEU A 54 -18.77 -3.23 14.20
N PHE A 55 -18.04 -2.20 13.77
CA PHE A 55 -16.98 -1.55 14.51
C PHE A 55 -17.23 -0.05 14.48
N PHE A 56 -17.46 0.58 15.64
CA PHE A 56 -17.75 2.00 15.73
C PHE A 56 -16.63 2.75 16.45
N VAL A 57 -16.24 3.88 15.89
CA VAL A 57 -15.49 4.91 16.61
C VAL A 57 -16.14 6.26 16.35
N GLN A 58 -16.66 6.87 17.41
CA GLN A 58 -17.24 8.20 17.33
C GLN A 58 -16.13 9.26 17.23
N ASP A 59 -16.31 10.22 16.33
CA ASP A 59 -15.44 11.37 16.17
C ASP A 59 -16.29 12.59 15.77
N HIS A 60 -16.49 13.51 16.72
CA HIS A 60 -17.31 14.70 16.55
C HIS A 60 -16.51 15.93 16.10
N GLU A 61 -15.25 15.78 15.66
CA GLU A 61 -14.43 16.91 15.21
C GLU A 61 -15.01 17.58 13.95
N LEU A 62 -15.53 16.76 13.03
CA LEU A 62 -16.15 17.20 11.77
C LEU A 62 -17.52 16.54 11.57
N PRO A 63 -18.51 17.22 10.98
CA PRO A 63 -19.85 16.67 10.73
C PRO A 63 -19.85 15.73 9.51
N VAL A 64 -19.01 14.72 9.54
CA VAL A 64 -18.82 13.71 8.48
C VAL A 64 -18.98 12.32 9.05
N ILE A 65 -19.37 11.36 8.21
CA ILE A 65 -19.45 9.95 8.56
C ILE A 65 -18.81 9.16 7.42
N SER A 66 -17.95 8.21 7.79
CA SER A 66 -17.37 7.22 6.88
C SER A 66 -17.85 5.82 7.25
N ILE A 67 -18.15 5.02 6.24
CA ILE A 67 -18.42 3.59 6.38
C ILE A 67 -17.44 2.84 5.48
N TYR A 68 -16.72 1.88 6.05
CA TYR A 68 -15.82 1.00 5.31
C TYR A 68 -16.24 -0.46 5.54
N ALA A 69 -16.76 -1.09 4.49
CA ALA A 69 -17.04 -2.52 4.47
C ALA A 69 -15.82 -3.27 3.93
N LEU A 70 -15.26 -4.17 4.73
CA LEU A 70 -14.23 -5.12 4.33
C LEU A 70 -14.87 -6.48 4.06
N ILE A 71 -14.68 -6.98 2.84
CA ILE A 71 -15.25 -8.22 2.33
C ILE A 71 -14.15 -9.27 2.18
N LYS A 72 -14.40 -10.47 2.69
CA LYS A 72 -13.50 -11.61 2.47
C LYS A 72 -13.67 -12.16 1.07
N THR A 73 -12.81 -11.68 0.18
CA THR A 73 -12.74 -12.04 -1.25
C THR A 73 -11.33 -11.74 -1.76
N GLY A 74 -11.13 -11.58 -3.06
CA GLY A 74 -9.88 -11.11 -3.64
C GLY A 74 -9.63 -11.67 -5.04
N GLN A 75 -8.74 -11.03 -5.79
CA GLN A 75 -8.29 -11.51 -7.10
C GLN A 75 -7.66 -12.91 -7.02
N ILE A 76 -7.17 -13.30 -5.85
CA ILE A 76 -6.61 -14.63 -5.59
C ILE A 76 -7.61 -15.78 -5.86
N TYR A 77 -8.92 -15.51 -5.81
CA TYR A 77 -9.96 -16.52 -6.05
C TYR A 77 -10.54 -16.52 -7.46
N GLU A 78 -10.05 -15.66 -8.37
CA GLU A 78 -10.54 -15.64 -9.75
C GLU A 78 -10.25 -16.97 -10.47
N PRO A 79 -11.13 -17.42 -11.37
CA PRO A 79 -10.80 -18.49 -12.30
C PRO A 79 -9.61 -18.11 -13.19
N ALA A 80 -8.74 -19.07 -13.52
CA ALA A 80 -7.53 -18.82 -14.31
C ALA A 80 -7.82 -18.32 -15.74
N ASP A 81 -9.00 -18.61 -16.28
CA ASP A 81 -9.47 -18.15 -17.59
C ASP A 81 -10.21 -16.80 -17.54
N LYS A 82 -10.36 -16.19 -16.35
CA LYS A 82 -11.11 -14.95 -16.09
C LYS A 82 -10.32 -13.97 -15.20
N ILE A 83 -9.00 -13.97 -15.34
CA ILE A 83 -8.13 -13.05 -14.61
C ILE A 83 -8.50 -11.60 -14.96
N GLY A 84 -8.75 -10.79 -13.93
CA GLY A 84 -9.30 -9.43 -14.02
C GLY A 84 -10.76 -9.29 -13.62
N LEU A 85 -11.44 -10.41 -13.28
CA LEU A 85 -12.83 -10.43 -12.83
C LEU A 85 -13.07 -9.53 -11.61
N GLY A 86 -12.21 -9.56 -10.61
CA GLY A 86 -12.30 -8.76 -9.41
C GLY A 86 -12.24 -7.27 -9.73
N VAL A 87 -11.24 -6.83 -10.51
CA VAL A 87 -11.10 -5.42 -10.89
C VAL A 87 -12.30 -4.92 -11.71
N ILE A 88 -12.79 -5.72 -12.65
CA ILE A 88 -13.99 -5.36 -13.41
C ILE A 88 -15.24 -5.37 -12.50
N THR A 89 -15.33 -6.29 -11.55
CA THR A 89 -16.44 -6.34 -10.58
C THR A 89 -16.45 -5.10 -9.70
N SER A 90 -15.31 -4.64 -9.18
CA SER A 90 -15.23 -3.45 -8.34
C SER A 90 -15.50 -2.15 -9.10
N GLU A 91 -15.11 -2.06 -10.37
CA GLU A 91 -15.47 -0.91 -11.21
C GLU A 91 -16.99 -0.89 -11.47
N VAL A 92 -17.56 -2.04 -11.85
CA VAL A 92 -18.96 -2.10 -12.31
C VAL A 92 -19.95 -2.19 -11.14
N ILE A 93 -19.57 -2.64 -9.94
CA ILE A 93 -20.46 -2.57 -8.78
C ILE A 93 -20.82 -1.11 -8.45
N ARG A 94 -19.86 -0.19 -8.60
CA ARG A 94 -20.07 1.25 -8.38
C ARG A 94 -20.73 1.93 -9.57
N THR A 95 -20.34 1.60 -10.79
CA THR A 95 -20.78 2.32 -12.00
C THR A 95 -21.97 1.68 -12.72
N GLY A 96 -22.32 0.43 -12.39
CA GLY A 96 -23.25 -0.43 -13.12
C GLY A 96 -24.72 -0.34 -12.71
N GLY A 97 -25.08 0.59 -11.82
CA GLY A 97 -26.45 0.74 -11.34
C GLY A 97 -26.86 -0.31 -10.32
N THR A 98 -28.03 -0.11 -9.72
CA THR A 98 -28.67 -1.01 -8.75
C THR A 98 -30.09 -1.33 -9.18
N THR A 99 -30.79 -2.20 -8.45
CA THR A 99 -32.20 -2.54 -8.76
C THR A 99 -33.17 -1.37 -8.64
N THR A 100 -32.74 -0.30 -7.98
CA THR A 100 -33.54 0.85 -7.54
C THR A 100 -33.05 2.16 -8.12
N ARG A 101 -31.82 2.20 -8.66
CA ARG A 101 -31.17 3.40 -9.20
C ARG A 101 -30.36 3.05 -10.44
N SER A 102 -30.54 3.79 -11.52
CA SER A 102 -29.70 3.71 -12.72
C SER A 102 -28.27 4.22 -12.43
N PRO A 103 -27.27 3.89 -13.27
CA PRO A 103 -25.92 4.44 -13.13
C PRO A 103 -25.84 5.95 -12.98
N ASP A 104 -26.61 6.68 -13.78
CA ASP A 104 -26.57 8.15 -13.80
C ASP A 104 -27.24 8.72 -12.54
N GLU A 105 -28.36 8.14 -12.09
CA GLU A 105 -29.01 8.53 -10.82
C GLU A 105 -28.10 8.34 -9.61
N ILE A 106 -27.30 7.27 -9.57
CA ILE A 106 -26.30 7.06 -8.50
C ILE A 106 -25.29 8.22 -8.51
N ASN A 107 -24.73 8.55 -9.67
CA ASN A 107 -23.73 9.62 -9.79
C ASN A 107 -24.30 10.98 -9.43
N GLU A 108 -25.44 11.35 -10.01
CA GLU A 108 -26.12 12.62 -9.73
C GLU A 108 -26.49 12.76 -8.25
N THR A 109 -26.95 11.67 -7.62
CA THR A 109 -27.27 11.67 -6.17
C THR A 109 -26.01 11.91 -5.34
N LEU A 110 -24.93 11.17 -5.59
CA LEU A 110 -23.69 11.31 -4.82
C LEU A 110 -23.05 12.70 -5.01
N GLU A 111 -23.03 13.21 -6.24
CA GLU A 111 -22.55 14.57 -6.55
C GLU A 111 -23.37 15.63 -5.82
N PHE A 112 -24.70 15.55 -5.85
CA PHE A 112 -25.59 16.49 -5.17
C PHE A 112 -25.39 16.49 -3.65
N LEU A 113 -25.16 15.31 -3.06
CA LEU A 113 -24.91 15.15 -1.64
C LEU A 113 -23.48 15.52 -1.23
N ALA A 114 -22.59 15.77 -2.20
CA ALA A 114 -21.14 15.81 -1.99
C ALA A 114 -20.68 14.59 -1.18
N ALA A 115 -21.07 13.39 -1.63
CA ALA A 115 -20.73 12.10 -1.04
C ALA A 115 -19.98 11.25 -2.06
N SER A 116 -19.23 10.25 -1.61
CA SER A 116 -18.58 9.27 -2.48
C SER A 116 -18.87 7.87 -1.99
N VAL A 117 -19.11 6.97 -2.94
CA VAL A 117 -19.08 5.53 -2.70
C VAL A 117 -18.05 4.94 -3.65
N GLU A 118 -17.10 4.17 -3.15
CA GLU A 118 -16.05 3.55 -3.94
C GLU A 118 -15.95 2.07 -3.61
N ALA A 119 -15.51 1.26 -4.57
CA ALA A 119 -15.32 -0.16 -4.37
C ALA A 119 -13.97 -0.61 -4.94
N ASP A 120 -13.35 -1.57 -4.28
CA ASP A 120 -12.07 -2.15 -4.69
C ASP A 120 -12.07 -3.66 -4.43
N ILE A 121 -11.39 -4.42 -5.30
CA ILE A 121 -11.08 -5.83 -5.07
C ILE A 121 -9.58 -5.99 -5.27
N ALA A 122 -8.87 -5.99 -4.14
CA ALA A 122 -7.44 -6.23 -4.04
C ALA A 122 -7.10 -7.72 -4.20
N GLU A 123 -5.82 -8.06 -4.05
CA GLU A 123 -5.33 -9.43 -4.19
C GLU A 123 -6.04 -10.41 -3.25
N GLU A 124 -6.19 -10.06 -1.97
CA GLU A 124 -6.68 -10.98 -0.91
C GLU A 124 -7.88 -10.43 -0.09
N ASN A 125 -8.48 -9.34 -0.53
CA ASN A 125 -9.70 -8.78 0.08
C ASN A 125 -10.45 -7.90 -0.93
N GLY A 126 -11.66 -7.48 -0.58
CA GLY A 126 -12.36 -6.41 -1.28
C GLY A 126 -12.97 -5.42 -0.28
N SER A 127 -13.32 -4.24 -0.76
CA SER A 127 -13.94 -3.19 0.04
C SER A 127 -15.02 -2.43 -0.70
N VAL A 128 -15.97 -1.90 0.05
CA VAL A 128 -16.87 -0.82 -0.38
C VAL A 128 -16.85 0.26 0.68
N GLU A 129 -16.63 1.49 0.27
CA GLU A 129 -16.44 2.64 1.16
C GLU A 129 -17.47 3.71 0.85
N LEU A 130 -18.05 4.33 1.88
CA LEU A 130 -18.88 5.53 1.81
C LEU A 130 -18.22 6.64 2.60
N TRP A 131 -18.18 7.84 2.03
CA TRP A 131 -17.90 9.08 2.75
C TRP A 131 -19.03 10.09 2.52
N THR A 132 -19.50 10.76 3.58
CA THR A 132 -20.58 11.75 3.47
C THR A 132 -20.63 12.75 4.62
N LEU A 133 -21.33 13.87 4.42
CA LEU A 133 -21.70 14.80 5.49
C LEU A 133 -22.82 14.20 6.36
N LYS A 134 -22.76 14.35 7.69
CA LYS A 134 -23.76 13.84 8.65
C LYS A 134 -25.20 14.17 8.26
N LYS A 135 -25.46 15.41 7.83
CA LYS A 135 -26.79 15.87 7.40
C LYS A 135 -27.39 15.08 6.22
N ASN A 136 -26.54 14.42 5.43
CA ASN A 136 -26.90 13.66 4.23
C ASN A 136 -26.84 12.15 4.46
N PHE A 137 -26.49 11.70 5.67
CA PHE A 137 -26.14 10.31 5.97
C PHE A 137 -27.25 9.33 5.58
N ALA A 138 -28.51 9.64 5.88
CA ALA A 138 -29.62 8.74 5.57
C ALA A 138 -29.70 8.40 4.06
N THR A 139 -29.71 9.42 3.19
CA THR A 139 -29.76 9.20 1.73
C THR A 139 -28.49 8.54 1.21
N SER A 140 -27.32 8.93 1.73
CA SER A 140 -26.03 8.33 1.33
C SER A 140 -25.94 6.86 1.73
N LEU A 141 -26.47 6.50 2.90
CA LEU A 141 -26.53 5.12 3.38
C LEU A 141 -27.42 4.26 2.48
N GLU A 142 -28.56 4.78 2.02
CA GLU A 142 -29.40 4.06 1.05
C GLU A 142 -28.63 3.72 -0.24
N VAL A 143 -27.88 4.68 -0.79
CA VAL A 143 -27.06 4.46 -2.00
C VAL A 143 -25.96 3.44 -1.74
N PHE A 144 -25.27 3.54 -0.61
CA PHE A 144 -24.25 2.58 -0.21
C PHE A 144 -24.80 1.15 -0.08
N VAL A 145 -25.95 1.00 0.58
CA VAL A 145 -26.61 -0.29 0.80
C VAL A 145 -27.05 -0.91 -0.53
N ASP A 146 -27.59 -0.10 -1.43
CA ASP A 146 -27.96 -0.54 -2.77
C ASP A 146 -26.75 -1.05 -3.55
N ILE A 147 -25.65 -0.30 -3.57
CA ILE A 147 -24.40 -0.69 -4.26
C ILE A 147 -23.85 -1.98 -3.65
N LEU A 148 -23.85 -2.09 -2.32
CA LEU A 148 -23.32 -3.25 -1.61
C LEU A 148 -24.16 -4.52 -1.82
N ARG A 149 -25.49 -4.41 -1.83
CA ARG A 149 -26.41 -5.57 -1.80
C ARG A 149 -27.08 -5.89 -3.12
N TYR A 150 -27.38 -4.88 -3.94
CA TYR A 150 -28.26 -5.02 -5.10
C TYR A 150 -27.69 -4.42 -6.41
N PRO A 151 -26.41 -4.64 -6.74
CA PRO A 151 -25.87 -4.20 -8.03
C PRO A 151 -26.51 -4.98 -9.19
N VAL A 152 -26.85 -4.30 -10.28
CA VAL A 152 -27.42 -4.95 -11.48
C VAL A 152 -26.37 -5.24 -12.57
N PHE A 153 -25.17 -4.68 -12.42
CA PHE A 153 -24.05 -4.79 -13.35
C PHE A 153 -24.48 -4.53 -14.79
N GLU A 154 -24.95 -3.33 -15.10
CA GLU A 154 -25.44 -2.98 -16.42
C GLU A 154 -24.42 -3.35 -17.53
N GLN A 155 -24.88 -4.07 -18.56
CA GLN A 155 -24.01 -4.63 -19.60
C GLN A 155 -23.12 -3.58 -20.27
N ALA A 156 -23.65 -2.38 -20.53
CA ALA A 156 -22.88 -1.31 -21.16
C ALA A 156 -21.67 -0.88 -20.30
N LYS A 157 -21.80 -0.91 -18.96
CA LYS A 157 -20.73 -0.59 -18.02
C LYS A 157 -19.71 -1.74 -17.91
N VAL A 158 -20.17 -2.99 -18.00
CA VAL A 158 -19.28 -4.16 -18.12
C VAL A 158 -18.39 -4.04 -19.35
N GLU A 159 -18.96 -3.77 -20.53
CA GLU A 159 -18.18 -3.61 -21.76
C GLU A 159 -17.23 -2.40 -21.69
N LEU A 160 -17.65 -1.30 -21.06
CA LEU A 160 -16.78 -0.15 -20.85
C LEU A 160 -15.56 -0.50 -19.98
N ALA A 161 -15.78 -1.16 -18.84
CA ALA A 161 -14.71 -1.60 -17.95
C ALA A 161 -13.75 -2.59 -18.64
N LYS A 162 -14.29 -3.53 -19.44
CA LYS A 162 -13.48 -4.43 -20.28
C LYS A 162 -12.62 -3.66 -21.27
N ASN A 163 -13.17 -2.66 -21.95
CA ASN A 163 -12.43 -1.84 -22.92
C ASN A 163 -11.33 -1.01 -22.25
N GLN A 164 -11.60 -0.42 -21.09
CA GLN A 164 -10.60 0.32 -20.30
C GLN A 164 -9.45 -0.61 -19.86
N MET A 165 -9.79 -1.81 -19.39
CA MET A 165 -8.79 -2.82 -19.01
C MET A 165 -7.93 -3.26 -20.20
N GLN A 166 -8.53 -3.46 -21.39
CA GLN A 166 -7.77 -3.76 -22.60
C GLN A 166 -6.77 -2.66 -22.96
N GLU A 167 -7.16 -1.39 -22.81
CA GLU A 167 -6.26 -0.26 -23.04
C GLU A 167 -5.12 -0.21 -22.01
N MET A 168 -5.41 -0.50 -20.74
CA MET A 168 -4.38 -0.64 -19.71
C MET A 168 -3.42 -1.79 -20.04
N ILE A 169 -3.91 -2.91 -20.57
CA ILE A 169 -3.09 -4.04 -21.01
C ILE A 169 -2.18 -3.61 -22.18
N ARG A 170 -2.69 -2.89 -23.19
CA ARG A 170 -1.87 -2.41 -24.31
C ARG A 170 -0.72 -1.51 -23.86
N ARG A 171 -0.99 -0.64 -22.89
CA ARG A 171 -0.01 0.33 -22.36
C ARG A 171 0.89 -0.22 -21.25
N ARG A 172 0.67 -1.47 -20.82
CA ARG A 172 1.35 -2.07 -19.64
C ARG A 172 2.86 -2.18 -19.77
N ASN A 173 3.39 -2.07 -20.98
CA ASN A 173 4.82 -2.16 -21.27
C ASN A 173 5.45 -0.78 -21.53
N ASP A 174 4.74 0.33 -21.28
CA ASP A 174 5.26 1.68 -21.46
C ASP A 174 6.33 2.01 -20.41
N SER A 175 6.09 1.62 -19.15
CA SER A 175 6.85 2.01 -17.96
C SER A 175 7.85 0.91 -17.54
N PRO A 176 9.18 1.12 -17.64
CA PRO A 176 10.18 0.15 -17.19
C PRO A 176 10.10 -0.21 -15.68
N PRO A 177 9.81 0.74 -14.76
CA PRO A 177 9.58 0.40 -13.36
C PRO A 177 8.40 -0.56 -13.13
N GLU A 178 7.30 -0.39 -13.88
CA GLU A 178 6.12 -1.27 -13.80
C GLU A 178 6.42 -2.66 -14.38
N ILE A 179 7.13 -2.72 -15.51
CA ILE A 179 7.62 -3.99 -16.07
C ILE A 179 8.48 -4.72 -15.04
N ARG A 180 9.44 -4.01 -14.42
CA ARG A 180 10.32 -4.60 -13.40
C ARG A 180 9.50 -5.19 -12.26
N SER A 181 8.59 -4.40 -11.67
CA SER A 181 7.79 -4.87 -10.53
C SER A 181 6.92 -6.08 -10.91
N ARG A 182 6.24 -6.02 -12.06
CA ARG A 182 5.36 -7.11 -12.54
C ARG A 182 6.12 -8.39 -12.84
N GLU A 183 7.17 -8.31 -13.65
CA GLU A 183 7.92 -9.50 -14.05
C GLU A 183 8.72 -10.08 -12.87
N PHE A 184 9.17 -9.24 -11.92
CA PHE A 184 9.82 -9.72 -10.70
C PHE A 184 8.88 -10.55 -9.84
N MET A 185 7.62 -10.13 -9.65
CA MET A 185 6.63 -10.93 -8.94
C MET A 185 6.31 -12.23 -9.72
N ARG A 186 6.21 -12.17 -11.06
CA ARG A 186 5.99 -13.36 -11.89
C ARG A 186 7.08 -14.41 -11.78
N VAL A 187 8.34 -14.01 -11.68
CA VAL A 187 9.45 -14.97 -11.49
C VAL A 187 9.49 -15.50 -10.06
N LEU A 188 9.17 -14.69 -9.05
CA LEU A 188 9.19 -15.13 -7.64
C LEU A 188 8.09 -16.13 -7.31
N TYR A 189 6.84 -15.85 -7.68
CA TYR A 189 5.69 -16.70 -7.32
C TYR A 189 5.39 -17.76 -8.40
N GLY A 190 5.91 -17.57 -9.61
CA GLY A 190 5.55 -18.34 -10.79
C GLY A 190 4.35 -17.73 -11.53
N LYS A 191 4.43 -17.68 -12.86
CA LYS A 191 3.45 -16.98 -13.74
C LYS A 191 1.99 -17.43 -13.58
N MET A 192 1.76 -18.66 -13.11
CA MET A 192 0.43 -19.24 -12.92
C MET A 192 -0.12 -19.05 -11.52
N HIS A 193 0.72 -18.66 -10.55
CA HIS A 193 0.30 -18.49 -9.17
C HIS A 193 -0.67 -17.29 -9.06
N PRO A 194 -1.75 -17.38 -8.27
CA PRO A 194 -2.75 -16.30 -8.15
C PRO A 194 -2.20 -14.93 -7.73
N LEU A 195 -1.09 -14.87 -6.99
CA LEU A 195 -0.39 -13.62 -6.62
C LEU A 195 0.52 -13.04 -7.72
N ALA A 196 0.67 -13.72 -8.86
CA ALA A 196 1.55 -13.30 -9.95
C ALA A 196 0.90 -13.31 -11.33
N ARG A 197 -0.23 -14.01 -11.49
CA ARG A 197 -0.99 -13.98 -12.73
C ARG A 197 -1.50 -12.56 -13.00
N ILE A 198 -1.54 -12.19 -14.28
CA ILE A 198 -1.94 -10.86 -14.72
C ILE A 198 -3.08 -10.98 -15.74
N PRO A 199 -4.00 -10.00 -15.80
CA PRO A 199 -5.05 -10.02 -16.81
C PRO A 199 -4.47 -10.01 -18.22
N GLN A 200 -5.07 -10.79 -19.13
CA GLN A 200 -4.76 -10.85 -20.55
C GLN A 200 -6.00 -10.51 -21.37
N ILE A 201 -5.82 -10.13 -22.64
CA ILE A 201 -6.97 -9.81 -23.51
C ILE A 201 -7.94 -11.00 -23.57
N GLU A 202 -7.41 -12.22 -23.67
CA GLU A 202 -8.19 -13.45 -23.71
C GLU A 202 -8.98 -13.64 -22.41
N THR A 203 -8.35 -13.44 -21.24
CA THR A 203 -9.04 -13.61 -19.95
C THR A 203 -10.09 -12.54 -19.72
N ILE A 204 -9.82 -11.30 -20.16
CA ILE A 204 -10.78 -10.20 -20.09
C ILE A 204 -11.99 -10.46 -21.00
N MET A 205 -11.76 -10.97 -22.21
CA MET A 205 -12.84 -11.29 -23.14
C MET A 205 -13.76 -12.40 -22.64
N ASN A 206 -13.24 -13.35 -21.85
CA ASN A 206 -14.00 -14.43 -21.23
C ASN A 206 -14.90 -13.98 -20.07
N ILE A 207 -14.71 -12.77 -19.53
CA ILE A 207 -15.53 -12.24 -18.44
C ILE A 207 -16.89 -11.81 -18.99
N THR A 208 -17.94 -12.36 -18.38
CA THR A 208 -19.34 -12.04 -18.67
C THR A 208 -19.98 -11.29 -17.50
N ARG A 209 -21.11 -10.61 -17.74
CA ARG A 209 -21.87 -9.96 -16.66
C ARG A 209 -22.31 -10.97 -15.60
N GLU A 210 -22.69 -12.17 -16.02
CA GLU A 210 -23.12 -13.25 -15.13
C GLU A 210 -21.99 -13.69 -14.19
N ASP A 211 -20.73 -13.56 -14.61
CA ASP A 211 -19.58 -13.82 -13.74
C ASP A 211 -19.46 -12.80 -12.61
N LEU A 212 -19.70 -11.51 -12.90
CA LEU A 212 -19.72 -10.45 -11.88
C LEU A 212 -20.86 -10.69 -10.88
N VAL A 213 -22.05 -11.04 -11.39
CA VAL A 213 -23.21 -11.38 -10.57
C VAL A 213 -22.90 -12.58 -9.66
N ALA A 214 -22.32 -13.64 -10.22
CA ALA A 214 -21.94 -14.83 -9.45
C ALA A 214 -20.85 -14.54 -8.42
N PHE A 215 -19.86 -13.70 -8.76
CA PHE A 215 -18.82 -13.27 -7.84
C PHE A 215 -19.42 -12.48 -6.66
N HIS A 216 -20.29 -11.51 -6.96
CA HIS A 216 -21.00 -10.73 -5.95
C HIS A 216 -21.82 -11.64 -5.03
N GLN A 217 -22.69 -12.47 -5.60
CA GLN A 217 -23.52 -13.41 -4.84
C GLN A 217 -22.71 -14.37 -3.98
N ARG A 218 -21.51 -14.78 -4.41
CA ARG A 218 -20.67 -15.71 -3.64
C ARG A 218 -20.05 -15.05 -2.41
N TYR A 219 -19.53 -13.83 -2.56
CA TYR A 219 -18.65 -13.22 -1.54
C TYR A 219 -19.29 -12.09 -0.74
N PHE A 220 -20.30 -11.40 -1.29
CA PHE A 220 -20.98 -10.30 -0.62
C PHE A 220 -22.12 -10.86 0.23
N GLN A 221 -21.74 -11.41 1.38
CA GLN A 221 -22.65 -12.01 2.36
C GLN A 221 -22.45 -11.35 3.72
N PRO A 222 -23.51 -11.12 4.53
CA PRO A 222 -23.40 -10.36 5.77
C PRO A 222 -22.43 -11.03 6.76
N ASN A 223 -22.43 -12.37 6.84
CA ASN A 223 -21.51 -13.18 7.64
C ASN A 223 -20.07 -13.27 7.07
N ASN A 224 -19.80 -12.60 5.95
CA ASN A 224 -18.49 -12.54 5.28
C ASN A 224 -17.97 -11.09 5.15
N ILE A 225 -18.65 -10.13 5.82
CA ILE A 225 -18.35 -8.70 5.78
C ILE A 225 -18.12 -8.19 7.20
N MET A 226 -17.17 -7.26 7.33
CA MET A 226 -16.92 -6.47 8.52
C MET A 226 -17.11 -4.99 8.17
N LEU A 227 -17.85 -4.24 8.97
CA LEU A 227 -18.20 -2.85 8.67
C LEU A 227 -17.68 -1.92 9.77
N ALA A 228 -16.76 -1.04 9.40
CA ALA A 228 -16.25 0.03 10.24
C ALA A 228 -17.07 1.31 9.98
N VAL A 229 -17.47 2.00 11.05
CA VAL A 229 -18.14 3.31 11.01
C VAL A 229 -17.33 4.30 11.84
N THR A 230 -16.98 5.44 11.24
CA THR A 230 -16.25 6.52 11.89
C THR A 230 -16.91 7.87 11.62
N GLY A 231 -16.81 8.80 12.57
CA GLY A 231 -17.29 10.18 12.42
C GLY A 231 -18.39 10.59 13.40
N ASP A 232 -19.14 11.62 13.04
CA ASP A 232 -20.07 12.32 13.94
C ASP A 232 -21.43 11.61 14.02
N PHE A 233 -21.53 10.62 14.90
CA PHE A 233 -22.76 9.87 15.17
C PHE A 233 -22.84 9.43 16.64
N GLU A 234 -24.04 9.06 17.09
CA GLU A 234 -24.27 8.41 18.39
C GLU A 234 -24.35 6.89 18.20
N SER A 235 -23.60 6.10 18.98
CA SER A 235 -23.50 4.65 18.78
C SER A 235 -24.83 3.91 18.82
N GLU A 236 -25.72 4.24 19.77
CA GLU A 236 -27.01 3.56 19.90
C GLU A 236 -27.92 3.82 18.68
N GLU A 237 -27.95 5.06 18.18
CA GLU A 237 -28.71 5.45 16.99
C GLU A 237 -28.15 4.80 15.73
N MET A 238 -26.82 4.77 15.60
CA MET A 238 -26.14 4.12 14.47
C MET A 238 -26.38 2.61 14.47
N LEU A 239 -26.29 1.96 15.64
CA LEU A 239 -26.59 0.53 15.78
C LEU A 239 -28.02 0.23 15.35
N HIS A 240 -28.99 1.03 15.82
CA HIS A 240 -30.39 0.87 15.43
C HIS A 240 -30.59 1.03 13.92
N THR A 241 -29.98 2.06 13.34
CA THR A 241 -30.05 2.35 11.89
C THR A 241 -29.48 1.21 11.06
N LEU A 242 -28.25 0.76 11.36
CA LEU A 242 -27.60 -0.32 10.63
C LEU A 242 -28.29 -1.66 10.84
N THR A 243 -28.80 -1.92 12.05
CA THR A 243 -29.62 -3.11 12.31
C THR A 243 -30.87 -3.11 11.44
N SER A 244 -31.60 -2.00 11.41
CA SER A 244 -32.82 -1.86 10.61
C SER A 244 -32.58 -2.08 9.11
N VAL A 245 -31.45 -1.56 8.62
CA VAL A 245 -31.06 -1.62 7.21
C VAL A 245 -30.56 -3.00 6.79
N PHE A 246 -29.88 -3.74 7.67
CA PHE A 246 -29.24 -5.02 7.31
C PHE A 246 -29.96 -6.26 7.86
N GLN A 247 -30.93 -6.13 8.77
CA GLN A 247 -31.62 -7.27 9.40
C GLN A 247 -32.25 -8.27 8.43
N ASP A 248 -32.69 -7.82 7.26
CA ASP A 248 -33.34 -8.67 6.25
C ASP A 248 -32.32 -9.41 5.37
N TRP A 249 -31.04 -9.05 5.43
CA TRP A 249 -29.97 -9.68 4.67
C TRP A 249 -29.63 -11.05 5.28
N GLN A 250 -30.11 -12.11 4.63
CA GLN A 250 -29.90 -13.49 5.09
C GLN A 250 -28.45 -13.94 4.83
N PRO A 251 -27.78 -14.56 5.82
CA PRO A 251 -26.44 -15.10 5.64
C PRO A 251 -26.45 -16.33 4.73
N GLN A 252 -25.34 -16.56 4.04
CA GLN A 252 -25.11 -17.76 3.23
C GLN A 252 -23.75 -18.37 3.54
N GLU A 253 -23.61 -19.66 3.24
CA GLU A 253 -22.31 -20.33 3.32
C GLU A 253 -21.39 -19.79 2.21
N VAL A 254 -20.23 -19.26 2.62
CA VAL A 254 -19.21 -18.77 1.68
C VAL A 254 -18.09 -19.79 1.58
N THR A 255 -17.86 -20.29 0.37
CA THR A 255 -16.77 -21.21 0.07
C THR A 255 -15.67 -20.50 -0.70
N PHE A 256 -14.41 -20.83 -0.38
CA PHE A 256 -13.24 -20.28 -1.06
C PHE A 256 -12.54 -21.39 -1.86
N PRO A 257 -12.15 -21.15 -3.12
CA PRO A 257 -11.27 -22.07 -3.84
C PRO A 257 -9.97 -22.29 -3.08
N GLU A 258 -9.40 -23.49 -3.19
CA GLU A 258 -8.03 -23.73 -2.72
C GLU A 258 -7.05 -22.92 -3.57
N VAL A 259 -6.05 -22.35 -2.91
CA VAL A 259 -4.96 -21.60 -3.54
C VAL A 259 -3.71 -22.47 -3.41
N GLU A 260 -3.10 -22.79 -4.54
CA GLU A 260 -1.84 -23.55 -4.55
C GLU A 260 -0.74 -22.77 -3.83
N THR A 261 0.07 -23.47 -3.04
CA THR A 261 1.22 -22.87 -2.37
C THR A 261 2.35 -22.62 -3.35
N VAL A 262 3.11 -21.55 -3.14
CA VAL A 262 4.29 -21.24 -3.97
C VAL A 262 5.36 -22.31 -3.79
N ASN A 263 5.95 -22.77 -4.89
CA ASN A 263 7.13 -23.62 -4.82
C ASN A 263 8.39 -22.77 -4.54
N TYR A 264 8.99 -22.99 -3.37
CA TYR A 264 10.19 -22.28 -2.94
C TYR A 264 11.44 -22.85 -3.61
N ALA A 265 11.79 -22.33 -4.80
CA ALA A 265 13.03 -22.68 -5.47
C ALA A 265 14.17 -21.76 -5.00
N ILE A 266 15.16 -22.36 -4.34
CA ILE A 266 16.31 -21.64 -3.79
C ILE A 266 17.48 -21.71 -4.79
N ALA A 267 17.48 -20.81 -5.78
CA ALA A 267 18.61 -20.65 -6.69
C ALA A 267 18.70 -19.21 -7.20
N ARG A 268 19.94 -18.70 -7.36
CA ARG A 268 20.14 -17.44 -8.07
C ARG A 268 19.77 -17.64 -9.54
N GLU A 269 18.81 -16.84 -9.98
CA GLU A 269 18.42 -16.74 -11.37
C GLU A 269 18.60 -15.30 -11.86
N VAL A 270 19.00 -15.14 -13.11
CA VAL A 270 19.24 -13.82 -13.71
C VAL A 270 18.32 -13.66 -14.90
N TYR A 271 17.46 -12.64 -14.85
CA TYR A 271 16.48 -12.33 -15.87
C TYR A 271 16.76 -10.99 -16.54
N LEU A 272 16.59 -10.95 -17.84
CA LEU A 272 16.68 -9.74 -18.66
C LEU A 272 15.36 -9.53 -19.40
N VAL A 273 14.81 -8.33 -19.29
CA VAL A 273 13.73 -7.84 -20.14
C VAL A 273 14.32 -6.75 -21.03
N HIS A 274 14.30 -6.98 -22.34
CA HIS A 274 14.76 -5.98 -23.29
C HIS A 274 13.77 -4.81 -23.39
N LYS A 275 14.26 -3.59 -23.19
CA LYS A 275 13.55 -2.34 -23.51
C LYS A 275 14.55 -1.24 -23.84
N GLU A 276 14.29 -0.49 -24.91
CA GLU A 276 15.13 0.64 -25.30
C GLU A 276 14.98 1.81 -24.32
N VAL A 277 15.92 1.92 -23.37
CA VAL A 277 15.97 2.96 -22.34
C VAL A 277 17.41 3.31 -21.94
N GLU A 278 17.60 4.57 -21.54
CA GLU A 278 18.89 5.12 -21.09
C GLU A 278 19.34 4.61 -19.70
N GLN A 279 18.39 4.13 -18.91
CA GLN A 279 18.64 3.61 -17.57
C GLN A 279 18.00 2.23 -17.39
N THR A 280 18.79 1.30 -16.88
CA THR A 280 18.36 -0.04 -16.54
C THR A 280 17.67 -0.05 -15.19
N ASN A 281 16.47 -0.64 -15.13
CA ASN A 281 15.71 -0.82 -13.91
C ASN A 281 16.00 -2.20 -13.33
N LEU A 282 16.49 -2.23 -12.09
CA LEU A 282 16.94 -3.44 -11.41
C LEU A 282 16.01 -3.81 -10.26
N ALA A 283 15.69 -5.10 -10.13
CA ALA A 283 15.12 -5.70 -8.93
C ALA A 283 15.99 -6.90 -8.51
N LEU A 284 16.30 -6.98 -7.23
CA LEU A 284 17.05 -8.08 -6.63
C LEU A 284 16.31 -8.58 -5.41
N GLY A 285 16.16 -9.90 -5.23
CA GLY A 285 15.53 -10.41 -4.01
C GLY A 285 15.05 -11.85 -4.11
N HIS A 286 14.14 -12.22 -3.23
CA HIS A 286 13.60 -13.57 -3.11
C HIS A 286 12.23 -13.50 -2.42
N LEU A 287 11.56 -14.64 -2.26
CA LEU A 287 10.38 -14.72 -1.38
C LEU A 287 10.80 -14.33 0.04
N GLY A 288 10.04 -13.42 0.64
CA GLY A 288 10.24 -12.87 1.96
C GLY A 288 9.69 -13.80 3.04
N ILE A 289 8.82 -13.27 3.89
CA ILE A 289 8.27 -14.01 5.04
C ILE A 289 6.76 -14.05 5.00
N LYS A 290 6.18 -14.92 5.81
CA LYS A 290 4.78 -14.82 6.21
C LYS A 290 4.63 -13.81 7.34
N ALA A 291 3.47 -13.18 7.41
CA ALA A 291 3.20 -12.10 8.35
C ALA A 291 3.01 -12.59 9.79
N ASP A 292 2.82 -13.90 10.01
CA ASP A 292 2.79 -14.56 11.32
C ASP A 292 4.19 -15.00 11.81
N ASN A 293 5.25 -14.68 11.05
CA ASN A 293 6.62 -15.00 11.44
C ASN A 293 7.02 -14.22 12.72
N PRO A 294 7.46 -14.92 13.79
CA PRO A 294 7.83 -14.27 15.05
C PRO A 294 9.05 -13.33 14.94
N ASP A 295 9.89 -13.52 13.92
CA ASP A 295 11.05 -12.66 13.63
C ASP A 295 10.68 -11.38 12.87
N TYR A 296 9.41 -11.19 12.51
CA TYR A 296 8.98 -10.04 11.73
C TYR A 296 9.39 -8.68 12.33
N PRO A 297 9.30 -8.43 13.65
CA PRO A 297 9.80 -7.19 14.25
C PRO A 297 11.29 -6.93 13.97
N ALA A 298 12.15 -7.94 14.14
CA ALA A 298 13.59 -7.82 13.87
C ALA A 298 13.88 -7.62 12.38
N LEU A 299 13.15 -8.32 11.51
CA LEU A 299 13.26 -8.16 10.07
C LEU A 299 12.78 -6.78 9.59
N ARG A 300 11.77 -6.17 10.24
CA ARG A 300 11.38 -4.78 9.95
C ARG A 300 12.47 -3.78 10.29
N VAL A 301 13.18 -3.97 11.41
CA VAL A 301 14.33 -3.13 11.79
C VAL A 301 15.47 -3.32 10.79
N LEU A 302 15.77 -4.56 10.42
CA LEU A 302 16.76 -4.89 9.40
C LEU A 302 16.46 -4.18 8.07
N ASP A 303 15.23 -4.23 7.57
CA ASP A 303 14.82 -3.61 6.31
C ASP A 303 14.99 -2.08 6.35
N LEU A 304 14.67 -1.44 7.48
CA LEU A 304 14.89 -0.01 7.70
C LEU A 304 16.38 0.35 7.62
N ILE A 305 17.26 -0.45 8.22
CA ILE A 305 18.72 -0.25 8.13
C ILE A 305 19.22 -0.45 6.69
N LEU A 306 18.73 -1.49 6.01
CA LEU A 306 19.18 -1.86 4.68
C LEU A 306 18.79 -0.83 3.62
N GLY A 307 17.50 -0.56 3.44
CA GLY A 307 17.00 0.24 2.32
C GLY A 307 15.63 0.89 2.50
N ALA A 308 14.80 0.43 3.43
CA ALA A 308 13.50 1.04 3.71
C ALA A 308 13.61 2.33 4.54
N GLY A 309 14.77 2.59 5.15
CA GLY A 309 15.05 3.79 5.94
C GLY A 309 15.12 5.09 5.13
N GLY A 310 15.11 5.01 3.80
CA GLY A 310 15.30 6.18 2.93
C GLY A 310 16.74 6.68 3.01
N PHE A 311 16.93 7.98 3.24
CA PHE A 311 18.23 8.62 3.10
C PHE A 311 19.30 8.14 4.09
N SER A 312 18.90 7.64 5.26
CA SER A 312 19.83 7.10 6.28
C SER A 312 20.21 5.63 6.05
N SER A 313 19.55 4.93 5.13
CA SER A 313 19.77 3.50 4.91
C SER A 313 21.11 3.20 4.24
N ARG A 314 21.66 2.01 4.49
CA ARG A 314 22.97 1.58 3.94
C ARG A 314 23.00 1.61 2.42
N LEU A 315 21.99 1.04 1.77
CA LEU A 315 21.90 1.04 0.30
C LEU A 315 21.91 2.45 -0.26
N PHE A 316 21.21 3.38 0.37
CA PHE A 316 21.17 4.76 -0.08
C PHE A 316 22.51 5.46 0.10
N GLN A 317 23.16 5.30 1.26
CA GLN A 317 24.46 5.89 1.51
C GLN A 317 25.53 5.34 0.55
N THR A 318 25.62 4.02 0.41
CA THR A 318 26.67 3.41 -0.41
C THR A 318 26.39 3.55 -1.91
N VAL A 319 25.21 3.13 -2.40
CA VAL A 319 24.94 3.06 -3.84
C VAL A 319 24.69 4.45 -4.45
N ARG A 320 23.97 5.33 -3.73
CA ARG A 320 23.65 6.68 -4.21
C ARG A 320 24.69 7.71 -3.76
N THR A 321 24.93 7.86 -2.45
CA THR A 321 25.75 8.98 -1.96
C THR A 321 27.24 8.79 -2.27
N GLU A 322 27.82 7.64 -1.93
CA GLU A 322 29.25 7.39 -2.09
C GLU A 322 29.63 7.04 -3.53
N LYS A 323 28.82 6.20 -4.20
CA LYS A 323 29.14 5.66 -5.53
C LYS A 323 28.46 6.39 -6.69
N GLY A 324 27.39 7.14 -6.45
CA GLY A 324 26.69 7.89 -7.51
C GLY A 324 26.12 7.02 -8.62
N LEU A 325 25.76 5.76 -8.32
CA LEU A 325 25.32 4.78 -9.34
C LEU A 325 23.83 4.95 -9.67
N THR A 326 23.04 5.42 -8.71
CA THR A 326 21.60 5.59 -8.87
C THR A 326 21.12 6.90 -8.26
N TYR A 327 19.99 7.42 -8.73
CA TYR A 327 19.30 8.52 -8.07
C TYR A 327 18.45 8.08 -6.88
N SER A 328 17.92 6.85 -6.92
CA SER A 328 17.06 6.31 -5.86
C SER A 328 17.20 4.79 -5.80
N ILE A 329 17.34 4.29 -4.57
CA ILE A 329 17.37 2.87 -4.24
C ILE A 329 16.58 2.67 -2.96
N GLY A 330 15.86 1.56 -2.87
CA GLY A 330 15.16 1.16 -1.67
C GLY A 330 15.08 -0.35 -1.54
N SER A 331 14.65 -0.81 -0.37
CA SER A 331 14.27 -2.18 -0.13
C SER A 331 12.86 -2.25 0.43
N SER A 332 12.21 -3.38 0.22
CA SER A 332 10.96 -3.75 0.86
C SER A 332 11.04 -5.19 1.29
N LEU A 333 10.91 -5.44 2.59
CA LEU A 333 10.61 -6.76 3.12
C LEU A 333 9.09 -6.94 3.21
N GLY A 334 8.53 -7.61 2.20
CA GLY A 334 7.13 -8.04 2.18
C GLY A 334 6.87 -9.20 3.14
N ALA A 335 5.79 -9.08 3.89
CA ALA A 335 5.24 -10.13 4.74
C ALA A 335 3.83 -10.47 4.26
N GLY A 336 3.66 -11.62 3.63
CA GLY A 336 2.37 -12.04 3.07
C GLY A 336 1.50 -12.75 4.11
N ILE A 337 0.18 -12.65 3.97
CA ILE A 337 -0.76 -13.23 4.94
C ILE A 337 -1.00 -14.70 4.63
N ARG A 338 -1.40 -15.01 3.40
CA ARG A 338 -1.61 -16.39 2.96
C ARG A 338 -0.31 -17.08 2.55
N GLU A 339 0.49 -16.39 1.76
CA GLU A 339 1.76 -16.87 1.21
C GLU A 339 2.94 -16.03 1.71
N TYR A 340 4.16 -16.47 1.40
CA TYR A 340 5.35 -15.64 1.62
C TYR A 340 5.22 -14.33 0.85
N GLY A 341 5.60 -13.21 1.47
CA GLY A 341 5.71 -11.93 0.77
C GLY A 341 6.91 -11.91 -0.18
N ALA A 342 7.25 -10.75 -0.74
CA ALA A 342 8.46 -10.56 -1.53
C ALA A 342 9.47 -9.68 -0.78
N PHE A 343 10.70 -10.16 -0.62
CA PHE A 343 11.82 -9.30 -0.29
C PHE A 343 12.42 -8.79 -1.60
N LEU A 344 12.48 -7.47 -1.79
CA LEU A 344 13.07 -6.89 -2.98
C LEU A 344 13.87 -5.62 -2.69
N ILE A 345 14.96 -5.45 -3.42
CA ILE A 345 15.76 -4.23 -3.55
C ILE A 345 15.56 -3.73 -4.96
N TYR A 346 15.25 -2.45 -5.12
CA TYR A 346 14.97 -1.86 -6.43
C TYR A 346 15.71 -0.55 -6.63
N CYS A 347 16.20 -0.33 -7.86
CA CYS A 347 16.78 0.94 -8.29
C CYS A 347 16.74 1.08 -9.81
N SER A 348 17.21 2.23 -10.29
CA SER A 348 17.49 2.47 -11.71
C SER A 348 18.92 3.01 -11.84
N THR A 349 19.70 2.47 -12.76
CA THR A 349 21.13 2.81 -12.93
C THR A 349 21.47 3.00 -14.40
N ARG A 350 22.60 3.63 -14.71
CA ARG A 350 23.09 3.73 -16.09
C ARG A 350 23.45 2.33 -16.62
N ASN A 351 23.28 2.10 -17.92
CA ASN A 351 23.53 0.79 -18.51
C ASN A 351 24.98 0.30 -18.29
N ASP A 352 25.96 1.21 -18.37
CA ASP A 352 27.38 0.93 -18.11
C ASP A 352 27.71 0.60 -16.64
N ALA A 353 26.82 0.95 -15.72
CA ALA A 353 27.00 0.81 -14.27
C ALA A 353 26.25 -0.40 -13.69
N VAL A 354 25.55 -1.20 -14.51
CA VAL A 354 24.72 -2.34 -14.05
C VAL A 354 25.54 -3.33 -13.22
N ARG A 355 26.71 -3.74 -13.72
CA ARG A 355 27.59 -4.70 -13.02
C ARG A 355 28.02 -4.19 -11.65
N GLU A 356 28.48 -2.95 -11.59
CA GLU A 356 28.93 -2.34 -10.33
C GLU A 356 27.76 -2.19 -9.36
N THR A 357 26.61 -1.74 -9.85
CA THR A 357 25.40 -1.53 -9.03
C THR A 357 24.95 -2.83 -8.37
N ILE A 358 24.80 -3.91 -9.14
CA ILE A 358 24.41 -5.23 -8.61
C ILE A 358 25.45 -5.72 -7.58
N SER A 359 26.74 -5.59 -7.90
CA SER A 359 27.82 -6.03 -7.02
C SER A 359 27.80 -5.31 -5.66
N VAL A 360 27.63 -3.98 -5.68
CA VAL A 360 27.57 -3.18 -4.44
C VAL A 360 26.32 -3.52 -3.63
N ILE A 361 25.17 -3.72 -4.28
CA ILE A 361 23.94 -4.14 -3.57
C ILE A 361 24.16 -5.48 -2.87
N LEU A 362 24.67 -6.49 -3.58
CA LEU A 362 24.94 -7.82 -3.01
C LEU A 362 25.97 -7.76 -1.88
N GLN A 363 26.98 -6.89 -2.00
CA GLN A 363 27.96 -6.65 -0.93
C GLN A 363 27.31 -6.09 0.33
N GLU A 364 26.43 -5.09 0.22
CA GLU A 364 25.76 -4.51 1.39
C GLU A 364 24.81 -5.49 2.07
N VAL A 365 24.08 -6.30 1.30
CA VAL A 365 23.27 -7.40 1.83
C VAL A 365 24.14 -8.41 2.57
N ASN A 366 25.23 -8.86 1.96
CA ASN A 366 26.15 -9.82 2.56
C ASN A 366 26.87 -9.26 3.81
N ARG A 367 27.12 -7.95 3.88
CA ARG A 367 27.68 -7.33 5.10
C ARG A 367 26.71 -7.42 6.28
N LEU A 368 25.41 -7.27 6.05
CA LEU A 368 24.39 -7.43 7.10
C LEU A 368 24.31 -8.87 7.63
N THR A 369 24.64 -9.87 6.82
CA THR A 369 24.68 -11.27 7.28
C THR A 369 25.98 -11.62 8.02
N GLN A 370 27.05 -10.83 7.87
CA GLN A 370 28.38 -11.17 8.42
C GLN A 370 28.77 -10.36 9.66
N GLN A 371 28.18 -9.18 9.86
CA GLN A 371 28.61 -8.23 10.88
C GLN A 371 27.39 -7.62 11.58
N GLU A 372 27.52 -7.38 12.88
CA GLU A 372 26.53 -6.60 13.61
C GLU A 372 26.40 -5.19 13.03
N VAL A 373 25.18 -4.66 13.09
CA VAL A 373 24.92 -3.25 12.76
C VAL A 373 25.52 -2.34 13.83
N ARG A 374 25.77 -1.08 13.48
CA ARG A 374 26.24 -0.12 14.47
C ARG A 374 25.09 0.32 15.37
N ASP A 375 25.43 0.79 16.57
CA ASP A 375 24.43 1.29 17.52
C ASP A 375 23.63 2.45 16.92
N GLU A 376 24.28 3.35 16.18
CA GLU A 376 23.60 4.48 15.54
C GLU A 376 22.61 4.02 14.45
N GLU A 377 22.90 2.92 13.75
CA GLU A 377 22.00 2.37 12.72
C GLU A 377 20.78 1.73 13.36
N LEU A 378 20.97 0.98 14.44
CA LEU A 378 19.88 0.36 15.19
C LEU A 378 18.97 1.43 15.81
N ASP A 379 19.55 2.42 16.47
CA ASP A 379 18.79 3.50 17.10
C ASP A 379 18.05 4.34 16.06
N ALA A 380 18.70 4.68 14.94
CA ALA A 380 18.04 5.41 13.86
C ALA A 380 16.85 4.62 13.28
N ALA A 381 17.00 3.31 13.05
CA ALA A 381 15.92 2.47 12.54
C ALA A 381 14.74 2.37 13.51
N LYS A 382 15.01 2.17 14.81
CA LYS A 382 13.97 2.10 15.85
C LYS A 382 13.24 3.43 16.01
N ASN A 383 13.98 4.54 16.04
CA ASN A 383 13.42 5.88 16.10
C ASN A 383 12.59 6.20 14.85
N GLN A 384 13.08 5.83 13.67
CA GLN A 384 12.34 5.98 12.42
C GLN A 384 11.04 5.17 12.43
N TYR A 385 11.09 3.92 12.89
CA TYR A 385 9.88 3.11 13.04
C TYR A 385 8.88 3.81 13.96
N LEU A 386 9.31 4.23 15.16
CA LEU A 386 8.47 4.91 16.15
C LEU A 386 7.88 6.22 15.61
N ASN A 387 8.70 7.06 14.98
CA ASN A 387 8.26 8.33 14.39
C ASN A 387 7.34 8.13 13.18
N SER A 388 7.50 7.05 12.42
CA SER A 388 6.57 6.69 11.35
C SER A 388 5.27 6.08 11.86
N PHE A 389 5.32 5.42 13.03
CA PHE A 389 4.19 4.71 13.62
C PHE A 389 3.06 5.68 13.95
N VAL A 390 3.35 6.89 14.45
CA VAL A 390 2.32 7.88 14.76
C VAL A 390 1.51 8.31 13.53
N PHE A 391 2.12 8.38 12.36
CA PHE A 391 1.42 8.72 11.12
C PHE A 391 0.55 7.57 10.60
N ARG A 392 0.76 6.33 11.05
CA ARG A 392 -0.12 5.18 10.71
C ARG A 392 -1.46 5.24 11.45
N PHE A 393 -1.62 6.20 12.34
CA PHE A 393 -2.84 6.47 13.12
C PHE A 393 -3.19 7.96 13.05
N ALA A 394 -2.86 8.61 11.93
CA ALA A 394 -3.13 10.02 11.72
C ALA A 394 -4.62 10.35 11.82
N THR A 395 -5.48 9.38 11.46
CA THR A 395 -6.93 9.50 11.59
C THR A 395 -7.51 8.32 12.38
N VAL A 396 -8.69 8.54 12.97
CA VAL A 396 -9.50 7.50 13.61
C VAL A 396 -9.83 6.36 12.64
N ASP A 397 -10.07 6.72 11.37
CA ASP A 397 -10.41 5.80 10.29
C ASP A 397 -9.26 4.85 9.95
N ASP A 398 -8.02 5.33 9.91
CA ASP A 398 -6.84 4.48 9.72
C ASP A 398 -6.71 3.43 10.83
N VAL A 399 -6.99 3.82 12.08
CA VAL A 399 -6.88 2.93 13.24
C VAL A 399 -7.91 1.82 13.16
N ILE A 400 -9.19 2.16 12.93
CA ILE A 400 -10.26 1.16 12.93
C ILE A 400 -10.10 0.19 11.76
N ARG A 401 -9.77 0.68 10.55
CA ARG A 401 -9.55 -0.18 9.38
C ARG A 401 -8.42 -1.14 9.62
N ARG A 402 -7.33 -0.67 10.25
CA ARG A 402 -6.19 -1.52 10.61
C ARG A 402 -6.57 -2.60 11.62
N LYS A 403 -7.25 -2.23 12.71
CA LYS A 403 -7.70 -3.20 13.74
C LYS A 403 -8.71 -4.20 13.19
N MET A 404 -9.62 -3.74 12.34
CA MET A 404 -10.57 -4.58 11.62
C MET A 404 -9.85 -5.55 10.68
N PHE A 405 -8.84 -5.08 9.96
CA PHE A 405 -8.00 -5.92 9.10
C PHE A 405 -7.23 -6.99 9.90
N TYR A 406 -6.73 -6.67 11.09
CA TYR A 406 -6.08 -7.67 11.94
C TYR A 406 -7.02 -8.79 12.35
N GLU A 407 -8.26 -8.46 12.73
CA GLU A 407 -9.24 -9.52 12.99
C GLU A 407 -9.59 -10.28 11.70
N TYR A 408 -9.70 -9.60 10.56
CA TYR A 408 -9.94 -10.24 9.26
C TYR A 408 -8.89 -11.32 8.96
N VAL A 409 -7.61 -11.06 9.26
CA VAL A 409 -6.52 -12.04 9.08
C VAL A 409 -6.30 -12.96 10.28
N GLY A 410 -7.08 -12.82 11.37
CA GLY A 410 -7.01 -13.68 12.56
C GLY A 410 -5.92 -13.32 13.56
N TYR A 411 -5.44 -12.08 13.57
CA TYR A 411 -4.39 -11.62 14.48
C TYR A 411 -4.94 -11.29 15.87
N PRO A 412 -4.09 -11.35 16.91
CA PRO A 412 -4.45 -10.90 18.25
C PRO A 412 -4.92 -9.44 18.26
N SER A 413 -5.90 -9.11 19.11
CA SER A 413 -6.46 -7.75 19.20
C SER A 413 -5.45 -6.69 19.68
N ASP A 414 -4.39 -7.12 20.36
CA ASP A 414 -3.27 -6.32 20.87
C ASP A 414 -2.02 -6.40 19.96
N TYR A 415 -2.16 -6.92 18.74
CA TYR A 415 -1.04 -7.09 17.81
C TYR A 415 -0.29 -5.79 17.53
N LEU A 416 -0.98 -4.66 17.40
CA LEU A 416 -0.34 -3.37 17.12
C LEU A 416 0.58 -2.92 18.26
N GLU A 417 0.04 -2.98 19.47
CA GLU A 417 0.71 -2.55 20.69
C GLU A 417 1.92 -3.46 20.97
N THR A 418 1.72 -4.77 20.89
CA THR A 418 2.79 -5.77 21.09
C THR A 418 3.85 -5.72 20.00
N PHE A 419 3.48 -5.51 18.73
CA PHE A 419 4.44 -5.43 17.63
C PHE A 419 5.37 -4.21 17.77
N ARG A 420 4.83 -3.04 18.16
CA ARG A 420 5.65 -1.87 18.47
C ARG A 420 6.66 -2.18 19.58
N ASP A 421 6.20 -2.79 20.67
CA ASP A 421 7.05 -3.12 21.81
C ASP A 421 8.12 -4.15 21.44
N HIS A 422 7.80 -5.12 20.57
CA HIS A 422 8.77 -6.06 20.03
C HIS A 422 9.83 -5.36 19.15
N VAL A 423 9.44 -4.43 18.28
CA VAL A 423 10.39 -3.63 17.49
C VAL A 423 11.35 -2.85 18.40
N MET A 424 10.83 -2.27 19.49
CA MET A 424 11.66 -1.52 20.44
C MET A 424 12.59 -2.40 21.28
N LYS A 425 12.37 -3.72 21.33
CA LYS A 425 13.23 -4.68 22.04
C LYS A 425 14.31 -5.31 21.16
N VAL A 426 14.24 -5.15 19.84
CA VAL A 426 15.22 -5.70 18.89
C VAL A 426 16.64 -5.25 19.25
N THR A 427 17.56 -6.22 19.28
CA THR A 427 19.00 -6.01 19.50
C THR A 427 19.81 -6.17 18.20
N LYS A 428 21.10 -5.86 18.24
CA LYS A 428 22.00 -6.03 17.08
C LYS A 428 22.19 -7.51 16.73
N GLU A 429 22.23 -8.36 17.75
CA GLU A 429 22.33 -9.81 17.62
C GLU A 429 21.07 -10.38 16.96
N ASP A 430 19.88 -9.86 17.28
CA ASP A 430 18.65 -10.23 16.59
C ASP A 430 18.72 -9.87 15.11
N VAL A 431 19.15 -8.65 14.78
CA VAL A 431 19.30 -8.20 13.38
C VAL A 431 20.27 -9.12 12.62
N LEU A 432 21.43 -9.44 13.20
CA LEU A 432 22.41 -10.34 12.58
C LEU A 432 21.85 -11.76 12.41
N ARG A 433 21.15 -12.28 13.43
CA ARG A 433 20.53 -13.61 13.38
C ARG A 433 19.50 -13.71 12.26
N VAL A 434 18.59 -12.73 12.17
CA VAL A 434 17.54 -12.75 11.13
C VAL A 434 18.13 -12.45 9.75
N ALA A 435 19.17 -11.63 9.65
CA ALA A 435 19.91 -11.46 8.40
C ALA A 435 20.47 -12.80 7.91
N ASN A 436 21.15 -13.56 8.76
CA ASN A 436 21.68 -14.89 8.41
C ASN A 436 20.58 -15.90 8.06
N THR A 437 19.43 -15.81 8.72
CA THR A 437 18.34 -16.78 8.56
C THR A 437 17.54 -16.53 7.28
N TYR A 438 17.27 -15.27 6.96
CA TYR A 438 16.29 -14.90 5.92
C TYR A 438 16.88 -14.17 4.72
N LEU A 439 18.07 -13.57 4.82
CA LEU A 439 18.72 -12.95 3.65
C LEU A 439 19.69 -13.93 3.02
N HIS A 440 19.42 -14.25 1.75
CA HIS A 440 20.25 -15.16 0.99
C HIS A 440 20.84 -14.45 -0.25
N PRO A 441 21.91 -13.63 -0.09
CA PRO A 441 22.49 -12.87 -1.20
C PRO A 441 22.94 -13.76 -2.36
N ASP A 442 23.39 -14.98 -2.06
CA ASP A 442 23.81 -15.98 -3.05
C ASP A 442 22.68 -16.62 -3.84
N GLN A 443 21.43 -16.35 -3.45
CA GLN A 443 20.23 -16.98 -3.99
C GLN A 443 19.20 -15.95 -4.46
N MET A 444 19.55 -14.65 -4.45
CA MET A 444 18.66 -13.61 -4.95
C MET A 444 18.46 -13.75 -6.45
N VAL A 445 17.19 -13.72 -6.86
CA VAL A 445 16.80 -13.46 -8.23
C VAL A 445 17.23 -12.05 -8.59
N ILE A 446 17.83 -11.88 -9.76
CA ILE A 446 18.24 -10.60 -10.33
C ILE A 446 17.42 -10.38 -11.59
N LEU A 447 16.65 -9.30 -11.67
CA LEU A 447 15.90 -8.92 -12.86
C LEU A 447 16.33 -7.53 -13.31
N ALA A 448 16.63 -7.41 -14.59
CA ALA A 448 17.00 -6.16 -15.24
C ALA A 448 16.06 -5.84 -16.41
N VAL A 449 15.53 -4.62 -16.45
CA VAL A 449 14.78 -4.08 -17.59
C VAL A 449 15.60 -2.95 -18.22
N GLY A 450 16.13 -3.18 -19.43
CA GLY A 450 17.04 -2.24 -20.08
C GLY A 450 17.45 -2.66 -21.49
N ASN A 451 18.31 -1.87 -22.14
CA ASN A 451 18.82 -2.23 -23.47
C ASN A 451 19.70 -3.48 -23.36
N ARG A 452 19.37 -4.51 -24.14
CA ARG A 452 19.99 -5.84 -24.05
C ARG A 452 21.46 -5.78 -24.40
N GLU A 453 21.79 -5.06 -25.47
CA GLU A 453 23.14 -4.97 -26.02
C GLU A 453 24.11 -4.37 -25.01
N ASP A 454 23.62 -3.44 -24.19
CA ASP A 454 24.43 -2.77 -23.17
C ASP A 454 24.65 -3.61 -21.91
N ILE A 455 23.64 -4.39 -21.49
CA ILE A 455 23.63 -4.97 -20.13
C ILE A 455 23.82 -6.48 -20.06
N GLN A 456 23.60 -7.22 -21.15
CA GLN A 456 23.63 -8.69 -21.09
C GLN A 456 24.99 -9.21 -20.61
N ASN A 457 26.10 -8.62 -21.08
CA ASN A 457 27.44 -8.99 -20.65
C ASN A 457 27.67 -8.71 -19.16
N ALA A 458 27.15 -7.60 -18.63
CA ALA A 458 27.23 -7.28 -17.21
C ALA A 458 26.44 -8.29 -16.35
N LEU A 459 25.32 -8.80 -16.85
CA LEU A 459 24.48 -9.76 -16.14
C LEU A 459 25.06 -11.19 -16.11
N ASN A 460 25.80 -11.59 -17.15
CA ASN A 460 26.43 -12.92 -17.24
C ASN A 460 27.39 -13.21 -16.07
N ASP A 461 27.93 -12.18 -15.42
CA ASP A 461 28.79 -12.30 -14.25
C ASP A 461 28.05 -12.84 -13.01
N PHE A 462 26.72 -12.76 -12.99
CA PHE A 462 25.89 -13.17 -11.86
C PHE A 462 25.18 -14.51 -12.10
N GLY A 463 25.17 -15.02 -13.34
CA GLY A 463 24.53 -16.28 -13.69
C GLY A 463 24.13 -16.35 -15.16
N GLN A 464 23.57 -17.48 -15.57
CA GLN A 464 23.02 -17.63 -16.91
C GLN A 464 21.80 -16.70 -17.08
N VAL A 465 21.90 -15.77 -18.04
CA VAL A 465 20.83 -14.81 -18.32
C VAL A 465 19.68 -15.49 -19.05
N GLN A 466 18.48 -15.40 -18.47
CA GLN A 466 17.21 -15.84 -19.03
C GLN A 466 16.45 -14.61 -19.57
N GLU A 467 16.07 -14.63 -20.84
CA GLU A 467 15.35 -13.52 -21.43
C GLU A 467 13.84 -13.67 -21.24
N ILE A 468 13.19 -12.62 -20.74
CA ILE A 468 11.74 -12.50 -20.66
C ILE A 468 11.29 -11.63 -21.84
N VAL A 469 10.61 -12.28 -22.79
CA VAL A 469 9.93 -11.58 -23.89
C VAL A 469 8.62 -11.03 -23.35
N LEU A 470 8.44 -9.72 -23.47
CA LEU A 470 7.19 -9.07 -23.08
C LEU A 470 6.08 -9.46 -24.05
N GLU A 471 4.93 -9.80 -23.50
CA GLU A 471 3.72 -10.04 -24.29
C GLU A 471 3.30 -8.69 -24.90
N THR A 472 3.29 -8.62 -26.23
CA THR A 472 2.80 -7.46 -26.97
C THR A 472 1.37 -7.73 -27.43
N VAL A 473 0.46 -6.83 -27.09
CA VAL A 473 -0.90 -6.85 -27.61
C VAL A 473 -0.93 -5.94 -28.84
N GLU A 474 -0.99 -6.53 -30.04
CA GLU A 474 -1.26 -5.82 -31.29
C GLU A 474 -2.71 -5.34 -31.38
#